data_AF-A0A368TEW7-F1
#
_entry.id   AF-A0A368TEW7-F1
#
_cell.length_a   1.000
_cell.length_b   1.000
_cell.length_c   1.000
_cell.angle_alpha   90.00
_cell.angle_beta   90.00
_cell.angle_gamma   90.00
#
_symmetry.space_group_name_H-M   'P 1'
#
loop_
_entity.id
_entity.type
_entity.pdbx_description
1 polymer ?
#
loop_
_entity_poly.entity_id
_entity_poly.type
_entity_poly.pdbx_seq_one_letter_code
_entity_poly.pdbx_strand_id
1 'polypeptide(L)'
;MNKIFVPLTLLALIALGVAILFTQGHKEAITIIIFFIPAVLAVSFLVQYIVTKRGRNIKDKVMERDIMSIAEHYTELMRTLHDFEDKYGPSTKDFRVALGKVKDGLSDLGCEVNGKIRIEKAKIKKVAFADLDWIRKTFGDIRKQYEIILYSHALDKCKEYLESTNELESEGYKNIHDQIEKMETKIRGDDRVEIDALEISIFMNEFTSILDEALRICLRDATSLEGEGKEIADTARVRTNIKLVEHSIELGNYENATKVLISMIERLTGVLKEEFGQYKEDTLELLKEVAGISDTVEEEGGRDIEWLKKNIDACVEPSEMRKLRKHNDTLIKTSLTALEGVYNKIFELEREIADGNPATDVYPVEYWAIEKRNEIDELKSMPKSDVPAYTRRYRLFASDAHSRLEYDAERLQYIKKGYLK
;
A
#
# COMPACT_ATOMS: atom_id res chain seq x y z
N MET A 1 37.44 -52.04 -2.12
CA MET A 1 38.62 -52.92 -1.91
C MET A 1 38.55 -53.81 -0.66
N ASN A 2 37.75 -53.51 0.38
CA ASN A 2 37.72 -54.31 1.64
C ASN A 2 36.82 -55.58 1.64
N LYS A 3 36.12 -55.92 0.55
CA LYS A 3 35.16 -57.06 0.54
C LYS A 3 35.81 -58.45 0.40
N ILE A 4 37.05 -58.52 -0.10
CA ILE A 4 37.76 -59.79 -0.38
C ILE A 4 38.89 -60.03 0.63
N PHE A 5 39.46 -58.98 1.22
CA PHE A 5 40.60 -59.10 2.14
C PHE A 5 40.24 -59.76 3.47
N VAL A 6 39.08 -59.46 4.04
CA VAL A 6 38.64 -60.00 5.34
C VAL A 6 38.42 -61.53 5.33
N PRO A 7 37.75 -62.13 4.32
CA PRO A 7 37.65 -63.59 4.28
C PRO A 7 39.00 -64.28 4.00
N LEU A 8 39.90 -63.65 3.23
CA LEU A 8 41.23 -64.20 2.95
C LEU A 8 42.15 -64.17 4.17
N THR A 9 42.13 -63.10 4.98
CA THR A 9 42.93 -63.03 6.21
C THR A 9 42.42 -63.99 7.28
N LEU A 10 41.10 -64.21 7.37
CA LEU A 10 40.52 -65.23 8.25
C LEU A 10 40.91 -66.64 7.83
N LEU A 11 40.90 -66.94 6.52
CA LEU A 11 41.35 -68.22 5.97
C LEU A 11 42.84 -68.46 6.25
N ALA A 12 43.68 -67.43 6.11
CA ALA A 12 45.10 -67.50 6.45
C ALA A 12 45.33 -67.74 7.94
N LEU A 13 44.57 -67.10 8.83
CA LEU A 13 44.65 -67.31 10.29
C LEU A 13 44.16 -68.71 10.71
N ILE A 14 43.10 -69.23 10.07
CA ILE A 14 42.63 -70.60 10.28
C ILE A 14 43.69 -71.61 9.83
N ALA A 15 44.29 -71.40 8.65
CA ALA A 15 45.37 -72.26 8.14
C ALA A 15 46.61 -72.24 9.06
N LEU A 16 46.97 -71.07 9.58
CA LEU A 16 48.10 -70.91 10.51
C LEU A 16 47.80 -71.59 11.87
N GLY A 17 46.58 -71.48 12.38
CA GLY A 17 46.14 -72.16 13.59
C GLY A 17 46.12 -73.68 13.45
N VAL A 18 45.69 -74.21 12.30
CA VAL A 18 45.72 -75.66 12.00
C VAL A 18 47.16 -76.18 11.90
N ALA A 19 48.08 -75.41 11.29
CA ALA A 19 49.50 -75.80 11.18
C ALA A 19 50.21 -75.86 12.54
N ILE A 20 49.94 -74.90 13.44
CA ILE A 20 50.50 -74.87 14.80
C ILE A 20 49.92 -76.02 15.65
N LEU A 21 48.63 -76.34 15.50
CA LEU A 21 47.98 -77.44 16.23
C LEU A 21 48.44 -78.84 15.78
N PHE A 22 48.72 -79.03 14.49
CA PHE A 22 49.22 -80.31 13.96
C PHE A 22 50.66 -80.61 14.40
N THR A 23 51.48 -79.58 14.60
CA THR A 23 52.89 -79.73 14.99
C THR A 23 53.09 -80.09 16.47
N GLN A 24 52.07 -79.91 17.32
CA GLN A 24 52.14 -80.18 18.77
C GLN A 24 51.50 -81.50 19.21
N GLY A 25 50.96 -82.32 18.31
CA GLY A 25 50.58 -83.72 18.60
C GLY A 25 49.45 -83.94 19.61
N HIS A 26 48.60 -82.95 19.88
CA HIS A 26 47.49 -83.08 20.84
C HIS A 26 46.24 -83.69 20.20
N LYS A 27 45.76 -84.84 20.71
CA LYS A 27 44.50 -85.49 20.27
C LYS A 27 43.25 -84.60 20.45
N GLU A 28 43.31 -83.62 21.34
CA GLU A 28 42.23 -82.64 21.57
C GLU A 28 42.13 -81.58 20.46
N ALA A 29 43.17 -81.42 19.63
CA ALA A 29 43.19 -80.46 18.52
C ALA A 29 42.16 -80.80 17.44
N ILE A 30 41.89 -82.09 17.20
CA ILE A 30 40.90 -82.54 16.21
C ILE A 30 39.49 -82.10 16.65
N THR A 31 39.17 -82.23 17.94
CA THR A 31 37.88 -81.81 18.49
C THR A 31 37.70 -80.29 18.41
N ILE A 32 38.75 -79.53 18.72
CA ILE A 32 38.74 -78.07 18.58
C ILE A 32 38.55 -77.68 17.12
N ILE A 33 39.26 -78.27 16.16
CA ILE A 33 39.12 -77.95 14.72
C ILE A 33 37.70 -78.25 14.21
N ILE A 34 37.13 -79.39 14.59
CA ILE A 34 35.77 -79.81 14.17
C ILE A 34 34.69 -78.88 14.70
N PHE A 35 34.81 -78.34 15.91
CA PHE A 35 33.81 -77.43 16.47
C PHE A 35 34.08 -75.96 16.15
N PHE A 36 35.34 -75.54 16.10
CA PHE A 36 35.72 -74.13 16.00
C PHE A 36 35.61 -73.59 14.58
N ILE A 37 35.91 -74.39 13.54
CA ILE A 37 35.75 -73.94 12.14
C ILE A 37 34.27 -73.68 11.79
N PRO A 38 33.32 -74.59 12.08
CA PRO A 38 31.90 -74.32 11.89
C PRO A 38 31.39 -73.16 12.75
N ALA A 39 31.87 -73.02 13.99
CA ALA A 39 31.48 -71.91 14.86
C ALA A 39 31.95 -70.56 14.32
N VAL A 40 33.19 -70.46 13.84
CA VAL A 40 33.74 -69.21 13.25
C VAL A 40 33.04 -68.88 11.93
N LEU A 41 32.73 -69.87 11.08
CA LEU A 41 31.92 -69.66 9.89
C LEU A 41 30.51 -69.17 10.24
N ALA A 42 29.86 -69.78 11.24
CA ALA A 42 28.55 -69.35 11.72
C ALA A 42 28.60 -67.91 12.26
N VAL A 43 29.59 -67.56 13.07
CA VAL A 43 29.76 -66.19 13.61
C VAL A 43 30.05 -65.19 12.49
N SER A 44 30.87 -65.55 11.49
CA SER A 44 31.16 -64.67 10.35
C SER A 44 29.92 -64.40 9.50
N PHE A 45 29.11 -65.45 9.24
CA PHE A 45 27.79 -65.31 8.62
C PHE A 45 26.83 -64.46 9.47
N LEU A 46 26.85 -64.62 10.80
CA LEU A 46 26.00 -63.87 11.72
C LEU A 46 26.39 -62.39 11.77
N VAL A 47 27.69 -62.08 11.78
CA VAL A 47 28.20 -60.70 11.70
C VAL A 47 27.88 -60.08 10.34
N GLN A 48 28.10 -60.78 9.23
CA GLN A 48 27.72 -60.29 7.90
C GLN A 48 26.21 -60.08 7.78
N TYR A 49 25.41 -61.00 8.32
CA TYR A 49 23.95 -60.90 8.35
C TYR A 49 23.49 -59.71 9.21
N ILE A 50 24.08 -59.51 10.39
CA ILE A 50 23.78 -58.35 11.25
C ILE A 50 24.18 -57.06 10.54
N VAL A 51 25.37 -56.96 9.96
CA VAL A 51 25.84 -55.76 9.25
C VAL A 51 24.96 -55.45 8.03
N THR A 52 24.59 -56.46 7.23
CA THR A 52 23.69 -56.27 6.08
C THR A 52 22.26 -55.96 6.49
N LYS A 53 21.74 -56.60 7.54
CA LYS A 53 20.39 -56.32 8.08
C LYS A 53 20.32 -54.95 8.74
N ARG A 54 21.34 -54.54 9.48
CA ARG A 54 21.46 -53.21 10.11
C ARG A 54 21.66 -52.11 9.05
N GLY A 55 22.48 -52.37 8.03
CA GLY A 55 22.66 -51.49 6.86
C GLY A 55 21.38 -51.32 6.05
N ARG A 56 20.61 -52.39 5.82
CA ARG A 56 19.27 -52.32 5.21
C ARG A 56 18.29 -51.51 6.05
N ASN A 57 18.26 -51.73 7.37
CA ASN A 57 17.38 -50.99 8.28
C ASN A 57 17.72 -49.48 8.34
N ILE A 58 19.00 -49.11 8.22
CA ILE A 58 19.42 -47.70 8.10
C ILE A 58 18.99 -47.12 6.76
N LYS A 59 19.26 -47.83 5.64
CA LYS A 59 18.82 -47.40 4.30
C LYS A 59 17.32 -47.14 4.26
N ASP A 60 16.52 -48.10 4.73
CA ASP A 60 15.06 -48.03 4.68
C ASP A 60 14.55 -46.82 5.48
N LYS A 61 15.11 -46.55 6.66
CA LYS A 61 14.79 -45.37 7.47
C LYS A 61 15.16 -44.06 6.81
N VAL A 62 16.31 -44.00 6.14
CA VAL A 62 16.75 -42.80 5.40
C VAL A 62 15.81 -42.55 4.22
N MET A 63 15.45 -43.59 3.46
CA MET A 63 14.51 -43.45 2.35
C MET A 63 13.11 -43.03 2.83
N GLU A 64 12.61 -43.63 3.92
CA GLU A 64 11.33 -43.25 4.54
C GLU A 64 11.33 -41.77 4.95
N ARG A 65 12.40 -41.30 5.60
CA ARG A 65 12.56 -39.89 6.01
C ARG A 65 12.60 -38.95 4.80
N ASP A 66 13.40 -39.26 3.79
CA ASP A 66 13.62 -38.36 2.66
C ASP A 66 12.38 -38.28 1.76
N ILE A 67 11.68 -39.40 1.55
CA ILE A 67 10.38 -39.44 0.85
C ILE A 67 9.34 -38.63 1.62
N MET A 68 9.27 -38.79 2.95
CA MET A 68 8.35 -38.02 3.78
C MET A 68 8.63 -36.52 3.66
N SER A 69 9.90 -36.12 3.74
CA SER A 69 10.30 -34.72 3.61
C SER A 69 9.89 -34.13 2.25
N ILE A 70 10.08 -34.86 1.14
CA ILE A 70 9.65 -34.38 -0.19
C ILE A 70 8.12 -34.25 -0.25
N ALA A 71 7.38 -35.23 0.31
CA ALA A 71 5.92 -35.21 0.33
C ALA A 71 5.35 -34.06 1.18
N GLU A 72 5.99 -33.73 2.31
CA GLU A 72 5.63 -32.58 3.15
C GLU A 72 5.82 -31.27 2.39
N HIS A 73 7.01 -31.04 1.80
CA HIS A 73 7.29 -29.83 1.02
C HIS A 73 6.36 -29.70 -0.21
N TYR A 74 6.05 -30.80 -0.88
CA TYR A 74 5.08 -30.82 -1.98
C TYR A 74 3.70 -30.36 -1.50
N THR A 75 3.24 -30.88 -0.36
CA THR A 75 1.90 -30.56 0.18
C THR A 75 1.81 -29.10 0.60
N GLU A 76 2.85 -28.59 1.26
CA GLU A 76 2.96 -27.19 1.65
C GLU A 76 2.95 -26.27 0.42
N LEU A 77 3.78 -26.57 -0.59
CA LEU A 77 3.81 -25.77 -1.83
C LEU A 77 2.47 -25.78 -2.55
N MET A 78 1.82 -26.93 -2.68
CA MET A 78 0.48 -27.01 -3.29
C MET A 78 -0.53 -26.12 -2.55
N ARG A 79 -0.51 -26.13 -1.22
CA ARG A 79 -1.39 -25.26 -0.42
C ARG A 79 -1.08 -23.79 -0.66
N THR A 80 0.19 -23.41 -0.60
CA THR A 80 0.63 -22.03 -0.86
C THR A 80 0.21 -21.55 -2.26
N LEU A 81 0.28 -22.41 -3.28
CA LEU A 81 -0.16 -22.08 -4.64
C LEU A 81 -1.68 -21.90 -4.77
N HIS A 82 -2.47 -22.66 -4.01
CA HIS A 82 -3.91 -22.45 -3.92
C HIS A 82 -4.23 -21.14 -3.21
N ASP A 83 -3.66 -20.94 -2.01
CA ASP A 83 -3.84 -19.71 -1.22
C ASP A 83 -3.41 -18.46 -2.01
N PHE A 84 -2.35 -18.58 -2.84
CA PHE A 84 -1.87 -17.50 -3.70
C PHE A 84 -2.83 -17.16 -4.85
N GLU A 85 -3.32 -18.17 -5.59
CA GLU A 85 -4.27 -17.96 -6.68
C GLU A 85 -5.59 -17.38 -6.15
N ASP A 86 -6.09 -17.90 -5.02
CA ASP A 86 -7.33 -17.45 -4.40
C ASP A 86 -7.22 -15.99 -3.90
N LYS A 87 -6.06 -15.62 -3.34
CA LYS A 87 -5.86 -14.29 -2.74
C LYS A 87 -5.51 -13.20 -3.74
N TYR A 88 -4.68 -13.51 -4.73
CA TYR A 88 -4.10 -12.48 -5.60
C TYR A 88 -4.62 -12.55 -7.04
N GLY A 89 -5.12 -13.71 -7.49
CA GLY A 89 -5.67 -13.91 -8.82
C GLY A 89 -4.78 -14.57 -9.88
N PRO A 90 -3.43 -14.44 -9.91
CA PRO A 90 -2.61 -15.11 -10.90
C PRO A 90 -2.79 -16.62 -10.89
N SER A 91 -2.98 -17.21 -12.07
CA SER A 91 -3.23 -18.65 -12.14
C SER A 91 -2.00 -19.47 -11.81
N THR A 92 -2.17 -20.43 -10.91
CA THR A 92 -1.15 -21.43 -10.55
C THR A 92 -1.43 -22.80 -11.17
N LYS A 93 -2.43 -22.89 -12.05
CA LYS A 93 -2.89 -24.15 -12.65
C LYS A 93 -1.77 -24.94 -13.32
N ASP A 94 -0.97 -24.30 -14.17
CA ASP A 94 0.11 -24.99 -14.89
C ASP A 94 1.21 -25.48 -13.96
N PHE A 95 1.51 -24.72 -12.90
CA PHE A 95 2.45 -25.13 -11.85
C PHE A 95 1.92 -26.37 -11.12
N ARG A 96 0.65 -26.36 -10.71
CA ARG A 96 0.01 -27.51 -10.05
C ARG A 96 -0.02 -28.75 -10.95
N VAL A 97 -0.26 -28.57 -12.25
CA VAL A 97 -0.23 -29.67 -13.23
C VAL A 97 1.18 -30.25 -13.36
N ALA A 98 2.22 -29.40 -13.43
CA ALA A 98 3.61 -29.86 -13.47
C ALA A 98 4.00 -30.61 -12.19
N LEU A 99 3.60 -30.09 -11.03
CA LEU A 99 3.78 -30.75 -9.72
C LEU A 99 3.08 -32.11 -9.65
N GLY A 100 2.03 -32.35 -10.44
CA GLY A 100 1.40 -33.67 -10.60
C GLY A 100 2.42 -34.79 -10.91
N LYS A 101 3.47 -34.51 -11.67
CA LYS A 101 4.56 -35.48 -11.96
C LYS A 101 5.32 -35.91 -10.71
N VAL A 102 5.47 -35.00 -9.74
CA VAL A 102 6.12 -35.29 -8.45
C VAL A 102 5.21 -36.13 -7.57
N LYS A 103 3.89 -35.86 -7.60
CA LYS A 103 2.89 -36.70 -6.93
C LYS A 103 2.87 -38.13 -7.47
N ASP A 104 2.91 -38.27 -8.79
CA ASP A 104 2.93 -39.59 -9.45
C ASP A 104 4.21 -40.34 -9.08
N GLY A 105 5.38 -39.67 -9.15
CA GLY A 105 6.65 -40.25 -8.71
C GLY A 105 6.67 -40.65 -7.24
N LEU A 106 6.11 -39.83 -6.34
CA LEU A 106 5.98 -40.18 -4.91
C LEU A 106 5.11 -41.43 -4.72
N SER A 107 4.00 -41.52 -5.48
CA SER A 107 3.10 -42.67 -5.44
C SER A 107 3.79 -43.96 -5.88
N ASP A 108 4.64 -43.88 -6.91
CA ASP A 108 5.46 -44.99 -7.41
C ASP A 108 6.49 -45.47 -6.36
N LEU A 109 7.03 -44.56 -5.54
CA LEU A 109 7.91 -44.91 -4.42
C LEU A 109 7.16 -45.48 -3.20
N GLY A 110 5.82 -45.54 -3.25
CA GLY A 110 4.97 -46.00 -2.16
C GLY A 110 4.59 -44.90 -1.17
N CYS A 111 4.56 -43.63 -1.59
CA CYS A 111 4.08 -42.50 -0.81
C CYS A 111 2.89 -41.83 -1.50
N GLU A 112 1.69 -42.04 -0.97
CA GLU A 112 0.48 -41.41 -1.48
C GLU A 112 0.25 -40.05 -0.80
N VAL A 113 0.02 -39.02 -1.61
CA VAL A 113 -0.29 -37.66 -1.14
C VAL A 113 -1.68 -37.25 -1.62
N ASN A 114 -2.71 -37.55 -0.81
CA ASN A 114 -4.11 -37.21 -1.06
C ASN A 114 -4.71 -36.54 0.19
N GLY A 115 -4.27 -35.32 0.49
CA GLY A 115 -4.65 -34.57 1.71
C GLY A 115 -4.06 -35.10 3.02
N LYS A 116 -3.66 -36.37 3.06
CA LYS A 116 -2.80 -36.98 4.09
C LYS A 116 -1.68 -37.75 3.40
N ILE A 117 -0.49 -37.72 4.00
CA ILE A 117 0.67 -38.47 3.53
C ILE A 117 0.56 -39.90 4.08
N ARG A 118 0.60 -40.90 3.19
CA ARG A 118 0.56 -42.33 3.55
C ARG A 118 1.76 -43.05 2.95
N ILE A 119 2.44 -43.83 3.77
CA ILE A 119 3.64 -44.56 3.39
C ILE A 119 3.40 -46.08 3.38
N GLU A 120 3.65 -46.70 2.25
CA GLU A 120 3.67 -48.15 2.06
C GLU A 120 5.10 -48.70 2.23
N LYS A 121 5.44 -49.07 3.48
CA LYS A 121 6.79 -49.53 3.86
C LYS A 121 7.32 -50.71 3.04
N ALA A 122 6.44 -51.52 2.45
CA ALA A 122 6.81 -52.64 1.60
C ALA A 122 7.44 -52.20 0.27
N LYS A 123 6.96 -51.10 -0.31
CA LYS A 123 7.49 -50.52 -1.56
C LYS A 123 8.78 -49.76 -1.31
N ILE A 124 8.88 -49.00 -0.21
CA ILE A 124 10.10 -48.25 0.16
C ILE A 124 11.35 -49.15 0.21
N LYS A 125 11.23 -50.38 0.72
CA LYS A 125 12.35 -51.33 0.80
C LYS A 125 12.98 -51.68 -0.55
N LYS A 126 12.24 -51.49 -1.65
CA LYS A 126 12.67 -51.78 -3.02
C LYS A 126 13.17 -50.54 -3.78
N VAL A 127 13.05 -49.35 -3.20
CA VAL A 127 13.40 -48.08 -3.86
C VAL A 127 14.92 -47.97 -4.06
N ALA A 128 15.32 -47.53 -5.25
CA ALA A 128 16.70 -47.16 -5.52
C ALA A 128 16.94 -45.70 -5.13
N PHE A 129 18.15 -45.39 -4.65
CA PHE A 129 18.54 -44.00 -4.38
C PHE A 129 18.43 -43.10 -5.62
N ALA A 130 18.64 -43.67 -6.81
CA ALA A 130 18.50 -42.95 -8.08
C ALA A 130 17.06 -42.45 -8.33
N ASP A 131 16.05 -43.24 -7.97
CA ASP A 131 14.65 -42.85 -8.16
C ASP A 131 14.29 -41.68 -7.22
N LEU A 132 14.77 -41.73 -5.98
CA LEU A 132 14.59 -40.65 -5.01
C LEU A 132 15.31 -39.36 -5.43
N ASP A 133 16.54 -39.48 -5.94
CA ASP A 133 17.32 -38.35 -6.43
C ASP A 133 16.68 -37.73 -7.68
N TRP A 134 16.11 -38.56 -8.56
CA TRP A 134 15.33 -38.10 -9.70
C TRP A 134 14.09 -37.29 -9.29
N ILE A 135 13.32 -37.76 -8.31
CA ILE A 135 12.15 -37.01 -7.81
C ILE A 135 12.60 -35.69 -7.19
N ARG A 136 13.64 -35.71 -6.35
CA ARG A 136 14.15 -34.51 -5.69
C ARG A 136 14.60 -33.47 -6.70
N LYS A 137 15.30 -33.91 -7.75
CA LYS A 137 15.73 -33.04 -8.86
C LYS A 137 14.54 -32.51 -9.65
N THR A 138 13.59 -33.37 -10.00
CA THR A 138 12.37 -32.98 -10.73
C THR A 138 11.56 -31.96 -9.94
N PHE A 139 11.38 -32.15 -8.64
CA PHE A 139 10.71 -31.19 -7.77
C PHE A 139 11.45 -29.84 -7.74
N GLY A 140 12.77 -29.84 -7.58
CA GLY A 140 13.58 -28.63 -7.60
C GLY A 140 13.55 -27.88 -8.93
N ASP A 141 13.64 -28.61 -10.05
CA ASP A 141 13.61 -28.04 -11.41
C ASP A 141 12.24 -27.41 -11.73
N ILE A 142 11.15 -28.12 -11.40
CA ILE A 142 9.79 -27.57 -11.54
C ILE A 142 9.63 -26.33 -10.67
N ARG A 143 10.06 -26.40 -9.40
CA ARG A 143 9.93 -25.27 -8.47
C ARG A 143 10.61 -24.02 -9.01
N LYS A 144 11.89 -24.13 -9.41
CA LYS A 144 12.66 -23.01 -9.97
C LYS A 144 12.04 -22.43 -11.23
N GLN A 145 11.61 -23.28 -12.16
CA GLN A 145 11.02 -22.83 -13.41
C GLN A 145 9.72 -22.05 -13.17
N TYR A 146 8.85 -22.56 -12.29
CA TYR A 146 7.54 -21.97 -12.09
C TYR A 146 7.52 -20.85 -11.05
N GLU A 147 8.49 -20.76 -10.14
CA GLU A 147 8.70 -19.58 -9.28
C GLU A 147 8.92 -18.33 -10.14
N ILE A 148 9.73 -18.42 -11.21
CA ILE A 148 9.96 -17.33 -12.16
C ILE A 148 8.67 -16.94 -12.90
N ILE A 149 7.90 -17.92 -13.35
CA ILE A 149 6.62 -17.68 -14.06
C ILE A 149 5.61 -17.03 -13.11
N LEU A 150 5.50 -17.53 -11.88
CA LEU A 150 4.61 -16.99 -10.87
C LEU A 150 4.95 -15.54 -10.55
N TYR A 151 6.24 -15.24 -10.41
CA TYR A 151 6.71 -13.88 -10.20
C TYR A 151 6.37 -12.96 -11.37
N SER A 152 6.56 -13.42 -12.62
CA SER A 152 6.16 -12.67 -13.81
C SER A 152 4.66 -12.34 -13.79
N HIS A 153 3.80 -13.33 -13.52
CA HIS A 153 2.36 -13.10 -13.45
C HIS A 153 1.97 -12.17 -12.29
N ALA A 154 2.65 -12.27 -11.14
CA ALA A 154 2.45 -11.36 -10.02
C ALA A 154 2.80 -9.92 -10.38
N LEU A 155 3.93 -9.70 -11.05
CA LEU A 155 4.32 -8.39 -11.57
C LEU A 155 3.33 -7.83 -12.59
N ASP A 156 2.85 -8.67 -13.51
CA ASP A 156 1.86 -8.23 -14.49
C ASP A 156 0.55 -7.82 -13.80
N LYS A 157 0.12 -8.56 -12.77
CA LYS A 157 -1.01 -8.16 -11.93
C LYS A 157 -0.78 -6.83 -11.20
N CYS A 158 0.41 -6.61 -10.65
CA CYS A 158 0.79 -5.33 -10.05
C CYS A 158 0.74 -4.18 -11.05
N LYS A 159 1.17 -4.39 -12.29
CA LYS A 159 1.08 -3.38 -13.35
C LYS A 159 -0.38 -3.06 -13.72
N GLU A 160 -1.24 -4.07 -13.83
CA GLU A 160 -2.68 -3.87 -14.06
C GLU A 160 -3.32 -3.02 -12.94
N TYR A 161 -2.97 -3.31 -11.68
CA TYR A 161 -3.45 -2.51 -10.56
C TYR A 161 -2.90 -1.08 -10.58
N LEU A 162 -1.62 -0.90 -10.89
CA LEU A 162 -1.01 0.42 -11.04
C LEU A 162 -1.70 1.22 -12.15
N GLU A 163 -1.97 0.61 -13.30
CA GLU A 163 -2.70 1.22 -14.41
C GLU A 163 -4.10 1.67 -13.97
N SER A 164 -4.82 0.81 -13.25
CA SER A 164 -6.14 1.14 -12.70
C SER A 164 -6.09 2.28 -11.66
N THR A 165 -5.03 2.34 -10.84
CA THR A 165 -4.82 3.43 -9.88
C THR A 165 -4.45 4.75 -10.58
N ASN A 166 -3.65 4.69 -11.64
CA ASN A 166 -3.37 5.87 -12.49
C ASN A 166 -4.64 6.40 -13.16
N GLU A 167 -5.52 5.51 -13.60
CA GLU A 167 -6.84 5.89 -14.13
C GLU A 167 -7.65 6.65 -13.06
N LEU A 168 -7.71 6.17 -11.82
CA LEU A 168 -8.36 6.89 -10.71
C LEU A 168 -7.80 8.30 -10.49
N GLU A 169 -6.47 8.48 -10.53
CA GLU A 169 -5.85 9.80 -10.41
C GLU A 169 -6.24 10.72 -11.59
N SER A 170 -6.25 10.17 -12.81
CA SER A 170 -6.62 10.90 -14.01
C SER A 170 -8.08 11.38 -13.98
N GLU A 171 -8.99 10.54 -13.46
CA GLU A 171 -10.42 10.81 -13.33
C GLU A 171 -10.79 11.82 -12.23
N GLY A 172 -9.83 12.19 -11.37
CA GLY A 172 -9.99 13.29 -10.41
C GLY A 172 -9.62 12.96 -8.97
N TYR A 173 -9.21 11.73 -8.64
CA TYR A 173 -8.72 11.38 -7.31
C TYR A 173 -7.25 11.82 -7.11
N LYS A 174 -7.00 13.13 -7.06
CA LYS A 174 -5.63 13.70 -7.04
C LYS A 174 -4.82 13.41 -5.76
N ASN A 175 -5.43 12.91 -4.69
CA ASN A 175 -4.75 12.70 -3.40
C ASN A 175 -4.04 11.33 -3.27
N ILE A 176 -3.93 10.56 -4.36
CA ILE A 176 -3.30 9.22 -4.36
C ILE A 176 -1.93 9.18 -5.04
N HIS A 177 -1.38 10.33 -5.47
CA HIS A 177 -0.10 10.42 -6.16
C HIS A 177 1.05 9.72 -5.39
N ASP A 178 1.17 9.98 -4.08
CA ASP A 178 2.17 9.35 -3.22
C ASP A 178 2.05 7.81 -3.20
N GLN A 179 0.84 7.28 -3.37
CA GLN A 179 0.59 5.84 -3.35
C GLN A 179 0.95 5.22 -4.69
N ILE A 180 0.66 5.92 -5.79
CA ILE A 180 1.12 5.57 -7.13
C ILE A 180 2.66 5.51 -7.16
N GLU A 181 3.35 6.53 -6.63
CA GLU A 181 4.82 6.55 -6.59
C GLU A 181 5.40 5.38 -5.77
N LYS A 182 4.76 5.03 -4.63
CA LYS A 182 5.13 3.85 -3.84
C LYS A 182 4.93 2.55 -4.63
N MET A 183 3.82 2.40 -5.36
CA MET A 183 3.55 1.23 -6.21
C MET A 183 4.57 1.13 -7.35
N GLU A 184 4.90 2.24 -8.03
CA GLU A 184 5.93 2.29 -9.06
C GLU A 184 7.30 1.89 -8.53
N THR A 185 7.69 2.46 -7.38
CA THR A 185 8.97 2.16 -6.73
C THR A 185 9.05 0.68 -6.36
N LYS A 186 7.93 0.10 -5.91
CA LYS A 186 7.85 -1.32 -5.57
C LYS A 186 8.06 -2.23 -6.78
N ILE A 187 7.47 -1.87 -7.93
CA ILE A 187 7.64 -2.61 -9.18
C ILE A 187 9.07 -2.45 -9.72
N ARG A 188 9.67 -1.26 -9.62
CA ARG A 188 11.04 -0.98 -10.10
C ARG A 188 12.14 -1.54 -9.20
N GLY A 189 11.89 -1.64 -7.89
CA GLY A 189 12.90 -2.00 -6.89
C GLY A 189 13.21 -3.49 -6.75
N ASP A 190 12.54 -4.35 -7.52
CA ASP A 190 12.60 -5.81 -7.32
C ASP A 190 13.25 -6.54 -8.52
N ASP A 191 14.53 -6.24 -8.76
CA ASP A 191 15.42 -6.93 -9.71
C ASP A 191 15.98 -8.26 -9.12
N ARG A 192 15.24 -8.93 -8.23
CA ARG A 192 15.72 -10.15 -7.57
C ARG A 192 15.70 -11.34 -8.53
N VAL A 193 16.86 -11.98 -8.67
CA VAL A 193 17.10 -13.11 -9.59
C VAL A 193 16.62 -14.45 -9.01
N GLU A 194 16.46 -14.56 -7.69
CA GLU A 194 15.91 -15.74 -7.02
C GLU A 194 14.83 -15.27 -6.04
N ILE A 195 13.56 -15.55 -6.35
CA ILE A 195 12.41 -15.25 -5.49
C ILE A 195 11.64 -16.56 -5.33
N ASP A 196 11.44 -17.00 -4.08
CA ASP A 196 10.60 -18.16 -3.78
C ASP A 196 9.13 -17.78 -3.62
N ALA A 197 8.23 -18.77 -3.59
CA ALA A 197 6.79 -18.52 -3.48
C ALA A 197 6.38 -17.72 -2.22
N LEU A 198 7.14 -17.82 -1.13
CA LEU A 198 6.87 -17.06 0.10
C LEU A 198 7.24 -15.60 -0.09
N GLU A 199 8.41 -15.33 -0.67
CA GLU A 199 8.86 -13.97 -1.00
C GLU A 199 7.90 -13.28 -1.98
N ILE A 200 7.40 -13.99 -3.01
CA ILE A 200 6.37 -13.45 -3.92
C ILE A 200 5.10 -13.08 -3.13
N SER A 201 4.68 -13.90 -2.18
CA SER A 201 3.51 -13.60 -1.35
C SER A 201 3.73 -12.38 -0.44
N ILE A 202 4.92 -12.22 0.14
CA ILE A 202 5.28 -11.03 0.94
C ILE A 202 5.24 -9.78 0.05
N PHE A 203 5.85 -9.84 -1.13
CA PHE A 203 5.81 -8.77 -2.12
C PHE A 203 4.37 -8.36 -2.46
N MET A 204 3.51 -9.34 -2.79
CA MET A 204 2.11 -9.08 -3.13
C MET A 204 1.32 -8.49 -1.95
N ASN A 205 1.54 -8.97 -0.72
CA ASN A 205 0.90 -8.40 0.47
C ASN A 205 1.25 -6.91 0.64
N GLU A 206 2.53 -6.57 0.54
CA GLU A 206 2.98 -5.19 0.67
C GLU A 206 2.42 -4.32 -0.45
N PHE A 207 2.39 -4.81 -1.68
CA PHE A 207 1.80 -4.11 -2.81
C PHE A 207 0.29 -3.87 -2.64
N THR A 208 -0.46 -4.91 -2.29
CA THR A 208 -1.91 -4.82 -2.05
C THR A 208 -2.25 -3.92 -0.87
N SER A 209 -1.39 -3.81 0.14
CA SER A 209 -1.54 -2.86 1.26
C SER A 209 -1.47 -1.40 0.78
N ILE A 210 -0.56 -1.09 -0.15
CA ILE A 210 -0.47 0.26 -0.75
C ILE A 210 -1.72 0.56 -1.59
N LEU A 211 -2.18 -0.42 -2.37
CA LEU A 211 -3.41 -0.32 -3.17
C LEU A 211 -4.66 -0.13 -2.29
N ASP A 212 -4.79 -0.90 -1.21
CA ASP A 212 -5.89 -0.78 -0.25
C ASP A 212 -5.98 0.64 0.31
N GLU A 213 -4.84 1.21 0.73
CA GLU A 213 -4.77 2.58 1.23
C GLU A 213 -5.15 3.61 0.15
N ALA A 214 -4.67 3.43 -1.09
CA ALA A 214 -5.05 4.30 -2.22
C ALA A 214 -6.58 4.31 -2.44
N LEU A 215 -7.21 3.13 -2.44
CA LEU A 215 -8.64 2.98 -2.62
C LEU A 215 -9.44 3.56 -1.44
N ARG A 216 -8.95 3.44 -0.21
CA ARG A 216 -9.55 4.07 0.97
C ARG A 216 -9.49 5.60 0.91
N ILE A 217 -8.38 6.15 0.41
CA ILE A 217 -8.27 7.60 0.16
C ILE A 217 -9.29 8.04 -0.88
N CYS A 218 -9.38 7.33 -2.01
CA CYS A 218 -10.39 7.61 -3.05
C CYS A 218 -11.81 7.55 -2.48
N LEU A 219 -12.14 6.52 -1.71
CA LEU A 219 -13.45 6.36 -1.08
C LEU A 219 -13.78 7.51 -0.12
N ARG A 220 -12.81 7.94 0.69
CA ARG A 220 -12.97 9.10 1.58
C ARG A 220 -13.24 10.38 0.79
N ASP A 221 -12.50 10.59 -0.29
CA ASP A 221 -12.66 11.75 -1.16
C ASP A 221 -14.02 11.73 -1.85
N ALA A 222 -14.45 10.57 -2.36
CA ALA A 222 -15.76 10.37 -2.97
C ALA A 222 -16.90 10.61 -1.97
N THR A 223 -16.77 10.12 -0.74
CA THR A 223 -17.74 10.34 0.34
C THR A 223 -17.83 11.82 0.70
N SER A 224 -16.69 12.50 0.74
CA SER A 224 -16.67 13.93 0.97
C SER A 224 -17.35 14.71 -0.15
N LEU A 225 -17.11 14.33 -1.40
CA LEU A 225 -17.64 15.00 -2.57
C LEU A 225 -19.15 14.73 -2.73
N GLU A 226 -19.61 13.53 -2.35
CA GLU A 226 -21.04 13.23 -2.20
C GLU A 226 -21.71 14.15 -1.17
N GLY A 227 -20.99 14.46 -0.08
CA GLY A 227 -21.42 15.43 0.92
C GLY A 227 -21.68 16.83 0.36
N GLU A 228 -20.94 17.25 -0.68
CA GLU A 228 -21.20 18.51 -1.39
C GLU A 228 -22.34 18.33 -2.41
N GLY A 229 -22.33 17.23 -3.17
CA GLY A 229 -23.32 16.96 -4.21
C GLY A 229 -24.76 16.79 -3.70
N LYS A 230 -24.94 16.28 -2.48
CA LYS A 230 -26.27 16.09 -1.87
C LYS A 230 -27.02 17.40 -1.61
N GLU A 231 -26.31 18.53 -1.54
CA GLU A 231 -26.93 19.86 -1.40
C GLU A 231 -27.63 20.29 -2.69
N ILE A 232 -27.28 19.67 -3.82
CA ILE A 232 -27.69 20.06 -5.17
C ILE A 232 -28.67 19.04 -5.77
N ALA A 233 -28.40 17.75 -5.60
CA ALA A 233 -29.18 16.68 -6.23
C ALA A 233 -29.31 15.42 -5.34
N ASP A 234 -30.22 14.52 -5.70
CA ASP A 234 -30.33 13.21 -5.04
C ASP A 234 -29.14 12.31 -5.41
N THR A 235 -28.28 12.07 -4.43
CA THR A 235 -27.08 11.23 -4.52
C THR A 235 -27.30 9.82 -3.95
N ALA A 236 -28.54 9.35 -3.75
CA ALA A 236 -28.83 8.04 -3.14
C ALA A 236 -28.05 6.87 -3.79
N ARG A 237 -27.94 6.87 -5.13
CA ARG A 237 -27.18 5.85 -5.88
C ARG A 237 -25.68 5.90 -5.57
N VAL A 238 -25.11 7.08 -5.33
CA VAL A 238 -23.70 7.24 -4.94
C VAL A 238 -23.48 6.68 -3.54
N ARG A 239 -24.41 6.90 -2.60
CA ARG A 239 -24.33 6.32 -1.25
C ARG A 239 -24.39 4.79 -1.25
N THR A 240 -25.17 4.18 -2.14
CA THR A 240 -25.12 2.73 -2.35
C THR A 240 -23.76 2.30 -2.88
N ASN A 241 -23.20 3.02 -3.87
CA ASN A 241 -21.89 2.71 -4.42
C ASN A 241 -20.76 2.84 -3.37
N ILE A 242 -20.81 3.83 -2.46
CA ILE A 242 -19.86 3.95 -1.34
C ILE A 242 -19.80 2.63 -0.54
N LYS A 243 -20.96 2.08 -0.16
CA LYS A 243 -21.03 0.81 0.58
C LYS A 243 -20.53 -0.38 -0.23
N LEU A 244 -20.79 -0.38 -1.55
CA LEU A 244 -20.28 -1.43 -2.44
C LEU A 244 -18.75 -1.38 -2.55
N VAL A 245 -18.16 -0.19 -2.57
CA VAL A 245 -16.70 -0.01 -2.57
C VAL A 245 -16.12 -0.45 -1.22
N GLU A 246 -16.69 -0.02 -0.09
CA GLU A 246 -16.29 -0.45 1.26
C GLU A 246 -16.22 -1.98 1.33
N HIS A 247 -17.30 -2.65 0.94
CA HIS A 247 -17.37 -4.10 0.96
C HIS A 247 -16.39 -4.77 -0.03
N SER A 248 -16.18 -4.17 -1.19
CA SER A 248 -15.23 -4.70 -2.19
C SER A 248 -13.79 -4.62 -1.69
N ILE A 249 -13.41 -3.53 -1.02
CA ILE A 249 -12.09 -3.35 -0.39
C ILE A 249 -11.91 -4.38 0.73
N GLU A 250 -12.91 -4.56 1.60
CA GLU A 250 -12.88 -5.55 2.69
C GLU A 250 -12.70 -6.99 2.21
N LEU A 251 -13.25 -7.33 1.04
CA LEU A 251 -13.12 -8.65 0.43
C LEU A 251 -11.86 -8.80 -0.45
N GLY A 252 -11.04 -7.75 -0.59
CA GLY A 252 -9.86 -7.76 -1.48
C GLY A 252 -10.21 -7.73 -2.97
N ASN A 253 -11.45 -7.37 -3.34
CA ASN A 253 -11.88 -7.21 -4.72
C ASN A 253 -11.57 -5.79 -5.23
N TYR A 254 -10.27 -5.52 -5.39
CA TYR A 254 -9.75 -4.20 -5.75
C TYR A 254 -10.15 -3.75 -7.17
N GLU A 255 -10.32 -4.68 -8.11
CA GLU A 255 -10.80 -4.37 -9.46
C GLU A 255 -12.21 -3.80 -9.45
N ASN A 256 -13.12 -4.44 -8.69
CA ASN A 256 -14.48 -3.94 -8.57
C ASN A 256 -14.53 -2.61 -7.82
N ALA A 257 -13.75 -2.47 -6.74
CA ALA A 257 -13.64 -1.21 -6.02
C ALA A 257 -13.22 -0.06 -6.94
N THR A 258 -12.18 -0.28 -7.76
CA THR A 258 -11.67 0.72 -8.72
C THR A 258 -12.72 1.11 -9.76
N LYS A 259 -13.36 0.13 -10.41
CA LYS A 259 -14.41 0.39 -11.41
C LYS A 259 -15.58 1.19 -10.85
N VAL A 260 -16.01 0.87 -9.62
CA VAL A 260 -17.10 1.59 -8.97
C VAL A 260 -16.68 3.01 -8.58
N LEU A 261 -15.44 3.20 -8.09
CA LEU A 261 -14.88 4.53 -7.78
C LEU A 261 -14.79 5.43 -9.01
N ILE A 262 -14.31 4.92 -10.16
CA ILE A 262 -14.28 5.66 -11.44
C ILE A 262 -15.69 6.14 -11.80
N SER A 263 -16.68 5.23 -11.81
CA SER A 263 -18.06 5.61 -12.12
C SER A 263 -18.67 6.59 -11.11
N MET A 264 -18.22 6.57 -9.85
CA MET A 264 -18.68 7.51 -8.83
C MET A 264 -18.12 8.91 -9.05
N ILE A 265 -16.82 9.05 -9.31
CA ILE A 265 -16.21 10.37 -9.50
C ILE A 265 -16.77 11.04 -10.76
N GLU A 266 -16.92 10.32 -11.87
CA GLU A 266 -17.57 10.83 -13.09
C GLU A 266 -18.98 11.40 -12.83
N ARG A 267 -19.77 10.71 -12.01
CA ARG A 267 -21.14 11.15 -11.67
C ARG A 267 -21.12 12.36 -10.76
N LEU A 268 -20.27 12.36 -9.74
CA LEU A 268 -20.18 13.46 -8.79
C LEU A 268 -19.65 14.72 -9.47
N THR A 269 -18.64 14.60 -10.32
CA THR A 269 -18.13 15.74 -11.10
C THR A 269 -19.18 16.25 -12.09
N GLY A 270 -19.97 15.35 -12.70
CA GLY A 270 -21.11 15.72 -13.52
C GLY A 270 -22.17 16.54 -12.77
N VAL A 271 -22.55 16.11 -11.56
CA VAL A 271 -23.51 16.84 -10.69
C VAL A 271 -22.96 18.20 -10.26
N LEU A 272 -21.68 18.28 -9.93
CA LEU A 272 -21.06 19.49 -9.40
C LEU A 272 -20.60 20.49 -10.45
N LYS A 273 -20.67 20.15 -11.74
CA LYS A 273 -20.02 20.91 -12.81
C LYS A 273 -20.45 22.38 -12.87
N GLU A 274 -21.76 22.63 -12.88
CA GLU A 274 -22.30 23.99 -13.00
C GLU A 274 -22.05 24.79 -11.71
N GLU A 275 -22.38 24.20 -10.56
CA GLU A 275 -22.15 24.81 -9.25
C GLU A 275 -20.67 25.16 -9.02
N PHE A 276 -19.75 24.28 -9.43
CA PHE A 276 -18.31 24.52 -9.31
C PHE A 276 -17.88 25.74 -10.12
N GLY A 277 -18.33 25.85 -11.38
CA GLY A 277 -18.02 26.98 -12.23
C GLY A 277 -18.51 28.29 -11.63
N GLN A 278 -19.77 28.33 -11.22
CA GLN A 278 -20.38 29.52 -10.64
C GLN A 278 -19.72 29.91 -9.30
N TYR A 279 -19.55 28.95 -8.40
CA TYR A 279 -18.91 29.20 -7.10
C TYR A 279 -17.46 29.69 -7.24
N LYS A 280 -16.71 29.18 -8.23
CA LYS A 280 -15.35 29.66 -8.53
C LYS A 280 -15.36 31.10 -9.01
N GLU A 281 -16.26 31.46 -9.92
CA GLU A 281 -16.42 32.83 -10.41
C GLU A 281 -16.77 33.80 -9.27
N ASP A 282 -17.73 33.44 -8.42
CA ASP A 282 -18.13 34.25 -7.27
C ASP A 282 -16.98 34.44 -6.26
N THR A 283 -16.19 33.38 -6.02
CA THR A 283 -15.01 33.42 -5.15
C THR A 283 -13.92 34.32 -5.73
N LEU A 284 -13.70 34.28 -7.05
CA LEU A 284 -12.75 35.16 -7.73
C LEU A 284 -13.21 36.62 -7.75
N GLU A 285 -14.52 36.86 -7.84
CA GLU A 285 -15.08 38.22 -7.70
C GLU A 285 -14.78 38.76 -6.31
N LEU A 286 -15.06 37.99 -5.25
CA LEU A 286 -14.71 38.39 -3.88
C LEU A 286 -13.22 38.71 -3.75
N LEU A 287 -12.36 37.83 -4.28
CA LEU A 287 -10.90 38.00 -4.21
C LEU A 287 -10.45 39.33 -4.83
N LYS A 288 -11.07 39.73 -5.95
CA LYS A 288 -10.78 41.01 -6.61
C LYS A 288 -11.15 42.20 -5.72
N GLU A 289 -12.31 42.15 -5.07
CA GLU A 289 -12.74 43.21 -4.14
C GLU A 289 -11.81 43.33 -2.94
N VAL A 290 -11.40 42.20 -2.36
CA VAL A 290 -10.48 42.18 -1.21
C VAL A 290 -9.09 42.69 -1.59
N ALA A 291 -8.58 42.29 -2.76
CA ALA A 291 -7.30 42.76 -3.27
C ALA A 291 -7.27 44.29 -3.42
N GLY A 292 -8.33 44.89 -3.99
CA GLY A 292 -8.40 46.33 -4.23
C GLY A 292 -8.31 47.19 -2.96
N ILE A 293 -8.72 46.64 -1.81
CA ILE A 293 -8.61 47.31 -0.51
C ILE A 293 -7.26 46.98 0.15
N SER A 294 -6.79 45.74 0.02
CA SER A 294 -5.58 45.28 0.71
C SER A 294 -4.32 46.01 0.23
N ASP A 295 -4.31 46.47 -1.02
CA ASP A 295 -3.23 47.33 -1.56
C ASP A 295 -3.07 48.67 -0.81
N THR A 296 -4.04 49.05 0.04
CA THR A 296 -3.99 50.26 0.87
C THR A 296 -3.41 50.03 2.28
N VAL A 297 -3.13 48.78 2.65
CA VAL A 297 -2.64 48.34 3.98
C VAL A 297 -1.28 47.63 3.80
N GLU A 298 -0.20 48.16 4.40
CA GLU A 298 1.19 47.74 4.09
C GLU A 298 1.53 46.27 4.45
N GLU A 299 2.22 45.62 3.50
CA GLU A 299 3.20 44.49 3.53
C GLU A 299 2.83 43.05 3.99
N GLU A 300 1.83 42.77 4.84
CA GLU A 300 1.48 41.37 5.19
C GLU A 300 0.26 40.81 4.43
N GLY A 301 -0.77 41.60 4.16
CA GLY A 301 -2.00 41.14 3.50
C GLY A 301 -1.85 40.79 2.00
N GLY A 302 -0.90 41.41 1.30
CA GLY A 302 -0.69 41.19 -0.14
C GLY A 302 -0.19 39.79 -0.48
N ARG A 303 0.65 39.19 0.38
CA ARG A 303 1.18 37.82 0.19
C ARG A 303 0.08 36.76 0.33
N ASP A 304 -0.85 36.95 1.26
CA ASP A 304 -1.97 36.04 1.46
C ASP A 304 -2.97 36.11 0.30
N ILE A 305 -3.23 37.29 -0.24
CA ILE A 305 -4.10 37.48 -1.42
C ILE A 305 -3.49 36.85 -2.67
N GLU A 306 -2.19 37.03 -2.91
CA GLU A 306 -1.50 36.41 -4.05
C GLU A 306 -1.48 34.88 -3.93
N TRP A 307 -1.24 34.36 -2.71
CA TRP A 307 -1.34 32.94 -2.44
C TRP A 307 -2.76 32.41 -2.69
N LEU A 308 -3.80 33.09 -2.17
CA LEU A 308 -5.19 32.70 -2.37
C LEU A 308 -5.56 32.69 -3.85
N LYS A 309 -5.16 33.73 -4.60
CA LYS A 309 -5.36 33.81 -6.05
C LYS A 309 -4.80 32.58 -6.75
N LYS A 310 -3.52 32.27 -6.51
CA LYS A 310 -2.86 31.13 -7.14
C LYS A 310 -3.57 29.80 -6.83
N ASN A 311 -4.02 29.61 -5.59
CA ASN A 311 -4.65 28.35 -5.18
C ASN A 311 -6.11 28.22 -5.67
N ILE A 312 -6.87 29.32 -5.71
CA ILE A 312 -8.22 29.33 -6.28
C ILE A 312 -8.15 29.09 -7.79
N ASP A 313 -7.22 29.75 -8.49
CA ASP A 313 -7.01 29.57 -9.92
C ASP A 313 -6.62 28.12 -10.25
N ALA A 314 -5.76 27.50 -9.43
CA ALA A 314 -5.33 26.12 -9.57
C ALA A 314 -6.46 25.07 -9.39
N CYS A 315 -7.57 25.41 -8.75
CA CYS A 315 -8.73 24.52 -8.66
C CYS A 315 -9.45 24.48 -10.02
N VAL A 316 -9.23 23.44 -10.82
CA VAL A 316 -9.72 23.39 -12.22
C VAL A 316 -10.86 22.40 -12.44
N GLU A 317 -11.04 21.44 -11.53
CA GLU A 317 -12.01 20.35 -11.68
C GLU A 317 -13.09 20.36 -10.58
N PRO A 318 -14.34 19.94 -10.87
CA PRO A 318 -15.40 19.83 -9.87
C PRO A 318 -15.08 18.89 -8.69
N SER A 319 -14.18 17.92 -8.89
CA SER A 319 -13.65 17.04 -7.85
C SER A 319 -12.97 17.83 -6.71
N GLU A 320 -12.51 19.05 -7.00
CA GLU A 320 -11.83 19.93 -6.07
C GLU A 320 -12.77 20.93 -5.35
N MET A 321 -14.09 20.81 -5.52
CA MET A 321 -15.09 21.68 -4.89
C MET A 321 -14.81 21.95 -3.40
N ARG A 322 -14.46 20.90 -2.64
CA ARG A 322 -14.14 21.05 -1.22
C ARG A 322 -12.86 21.85 -0.95
N LYS A 323 -11.84 21.73 -1.81
CA LYS A 323 -10.63 22.56 -1.72
C LYS A 323 -10.97 24.02 -1.99
N LEU A 324 -11.76 24.27 -3.04
CA LEU A 324 -12.24 25.61 -3.39
C LEU A 324 -13.01 26.27 -2.24
N ARG A 325 -13.95 25.56 -1.61
CA ARG A 325 -14.68 26.03 -0.41
C ARG A 325 -13.75 26.38 0.75
N LYS A 326 -12.70 25.59 0.99
CA LYS A 326 -11.67 25.90 2.02
C LYS A 326 -10.86 27.16 1.69
N HIS A 327 -10.54 27.39 0.43
CA HIS A 327 -9.87 28.62 0.00
C HIS A 327 -10.79 29.83 0.18
N ASN A 328 -12.08 29.71 -0.16
CA ASN A 328 -13.06 30.76 0.11
C ASN A 328 -13.24 31.04 1.61
N ASP A 329 -13.27 30.01 2.47
CA ASP A 329 -13.28 30.18 3.93
C ASP A 329 -12.09 30.99 4.46
N THR A 330 -10.92 30.79 3.84
CA THR A 330 -9.71 31.58 4.16
C THR A 330 -9.86 33.00 3.63
N LEU A 331 -10.34 33.17 2.40
CA LEU A 331 -10.58 34.48 1.79
C LEU A 331 -11.57 35.33 2.60
N ILE A 332 -12.64 34.74 3.12
CA ILE A 332 -13.61 35.43 3.99
C ILE A 332 -12.94 35.90 5.30
N LYS A 333 -11.96 35.16 5.84
CA LYS A 333 -11.21 35.63 7.02
C LYS A 333 -10.31 36.79 6.64
N THR A 334 -9.58 36.66 5.53
CA THR A 334 -8.69 37.70 5.01
C THR A 334 -9.46 38.99 4.69
N SER A 335 -10.67 38.89 4.11
CA SER A 335 -11.51 40.03 3.79
C SER A 335 -11.92 40.82 5.03
N LEU A 336 -12.34 40.12 6.10
CA LEU A 336 -12.68 40.72 7.38
C LEU A 336 -11.48 41.45 7.99
N THR A 337 -10.31 40.81 8.01
CA THR A 337 -9.08 41.40 8.54
C THR A 337 -8.65 42.62 7.73
N ALA A 338 -8.75 42.57 6.40
CA ALA A 338 -8.42 43.70 5.54
C ALA A 338 -9.32 44.91 5.82
N LEU A 339 -10.64 44.70 5.91
CA LEU A 339 -11.59 45.78 6.19
C LEU A 339 -11.42 46.35 7.60
N GLU A 340 -11.20 45.50 8.61
CA GLU A 340 -10.89 45.93 9.97
C GLU A 340 -9.59 46.75 10.03
N GLY A 341 -8.57 46.35 9.25
CA GLY A 341 -7.33 47.10 9.09
C GLY A 341 -7.55 48.52 8.55
N VAL A 342 -8.42 48.67 7.53
CA VAL A 342 -8.79 49.98 7.00
C VAL A 342 -9.53 50.83 8.04
N TYR A 343 -10.51 50.25 8.74
CA TYR A 343 -11.21 50.98 9.82
C TYR A 343 -10.26 51.46 10.91
N ASN A 344 -9.28 50.64 11.32
CA ASN A 344 -8.27 51.06 12.27
C ASN A 344 -7.39 52.18 11.74
N LYS A 345 -7.01 52.15 10.44
CA LYS A 345 -6.23 53.22 9.81
C LYS A 345 -7.00 54.54 9.75
N ILE A 346 -8.30 54.50 9.41
CA ILE A 346 -9.19 55.67 9.46
C ILE A 346 -9.27 56.22 10.88
N PHE A 347 -9.47 55.35 11.87
CA PHE A 347 -9.55 55.75 13.27
C PHE A 347 -8.30 56.50 13.75
N GLU A 348 -7.11 56.04 13.38
CA GLU A 348 -5.86 56.74 13.71
C GLU A 348 -5.76 58.10 12.99
N LEU A 349 -6.19 58.21 11.73
CA LEU A 349 -6.27 59.50 11.03
C LEU A 349 -7.24 60.47 11.73
N GLU A 350 -8.43 60.00 12.12
CA GLU A 350 -9.42 60.79 12.86
C GLU A 350 -8.85 61.30 14.19
N ARG A 351 -8.06 60.46 14.88
CA ARG A 351 -7.35 60.83 16.11
C ARG A 351 -6.28 61.90 15.85
N GLU A 352 -5.45 61.74 14.82
CA GLU A 352 -4.46 62.75 14.45
C GLU A 352 -5.11 64.09 14.06
N ILE A 353 -6.25 64.06 13.37
CA ILE A 353 -7.05 65.24 13.02
C ILE A 353 -7.56 65.92 14.29
N ALA A 354 -8.09 65.16 15.25
CA ALA A 354 -8.59 65.68 16.52
C ALA A 354 -7.47 66.37 17.33
N ASP A 355 -6.28 65.77 17.36
CA ASP A 355 -5.12 66.33 18.05
C ASP A 355 -4.58 67.60 17.36
N GLY A 356 -4.63 67.64 16.02
CA GLY A 356 -4.12 68.76 15.20
C GLY A 356 -5.07 69.95 15.02
N ASN A 357 -6.38 69.75 15.20
CA ASN A 357 -7.40 70.80 15.09
C ASN A 357 -8.52 70.57 16.13
N PRO A 358 -8.26 70.83 17.43
CA PRO A 358 -9.21 70.57 18.49
C PRO A 358 -10.34 71.60 18.44
N ALA A 359 -11.44 71.20 17.80
CA ALA A 359 -12.74 71.88 17.77
C ALA A 359 -12.75 73.25 17.06
N THR A 360 -12.99 73.22 15.75
CA THR A 360 -13.77 74.28 15.11
C THR A 360 -15.19 73.76 14.89
N ASP A 361 -16.21 74.52 15.32
CA ASP A 361 -17.64 74.22 15.08
C ASP A 361 -17.98 74.04 13.59
N VAL A 362 -17.05 74.40 12.71
CA VAL A 362 -17.13 74.31 11.26
C VAL A 362 -16.84 72.90 10.74
N TYR A 363 -16.02 72.09 11.43
CA TYR A 363 -15.68 70.71 11.02
C TYR A 363 -15.35 69.80 12.22
N PRO A 364 -16.36 69.17 12.85
CA PRO A 364 -16.13 68.23 13.96
C PRO A 364 -15.41 66.94 13.52
N VAL A 365 -14.85 66.20 14.48
CA VAL A 365 -14.36 64.83 14.27
C VAL A 365 -15.47 63.88 14.71
N GLU A 366 -15.95 63.08 13.76
CA GLU A 366 -17.16 62.26 13.92
C GLU A 366 -16.86 60.85 14.48
N TYR A 367 -15.59 60.45 14.56
CA TYR A 367 -15.16 59.09 14.93
C TYR A 367 -15.91 57.99 14.15
N TRP A 368 -16.05 58.21 12.84
CA TRP A 368 -16.83 57.39 11.92
C TRP A 368 -16.41 55.91 11.98
N ALA A 369 -15.10 55.65 12.12
CA ALA A 369 -14.57 54.29 12.15
C ALA A 369 -15.07 53.48 13.36
N ILE A 370 -15.39 54.13 14.50
CA ILE A 370 -15.95 53.45 15.67
C ILE A 370 -17.38 53.00 15.40
N GLU A 371 -18.20 53.89 14.85
CA GLU A 371 -19.62 53.60 14.57
C GLU A 371 -19.79 52.46 13.57
N LYS A 372 -18.83 52.34 12.64
CA LYS A 372 -18.84 51.39 11.54
C LYS A 372 -18.32 49.99 11.88
N ARG A 373 -17.78 49.78 13.08
CA ARG A 373 -17.29 48.45 13.50
C ARG A 373 -18.35 47.35 13.45
N ASN A 374 -19.62 47.69 13.66
CA ASN A 374 -20.72 46.73 13.60
C ASN A 374 -20.90 46.11 12.19
N GLU A 375 -20.41 46.76 11.13
CA GLU A 375 -20.45 46.23 9.76
C GLU A 375 -19.57 44.96 9.62
N ILE A 376 -18.47 44.86 10.39
CA ILE A 376 -17.65 43.64 10.46
C ILE A 376 -18.46 42.49 11.08
N ASP A 377 -19.22 42.76 12.14
CA ASP A 377 -20.04 41.75 12.79
C ASP A 377 -21.22 41.32 11.92
N GLU A 378 -21.76 42.24 11.12
CA GLU A 378 -22.73 41.90 10.07
C GLU A 378 -22.13 40.89 9.09
N LEU A 379 -20.95 41.17 8.52
CA LEU A 379 -20.28 40.25 7.59
C LEU A 379 -19.97 38.90 8.23
N LYS A 380 -19.55 38.85 9.50
CA LYS A 380 -19.32 37.58 10.24
C LYS A 380 -20.57 36.74 10.38
N SER A 381 -21.74 37.38 10.47
CA SER A 381 -23.03 36.72 10.64
C SER A 381 -23.62 36.15 9.34
N MET A 382 -23.08 36.56 8.18
CA MET A 382 -23.58 36.13 6.89
C MET A 382 -23.27 34.64 6.60
N PRO A 383 -24.17 33.92 5.91
CA PRO A 383 -23.90 32.56 5.46
C PRO A 383 -22.70 32.53 4.50
N LYS A 384 -21.69 31.72 4.84
CA LYS A 384 -20.47 31.59 4.02
C LYS A 384 -20.68 30.91 2.66
N SER A 385 -21.79 30.20 2.51
CA SER A 385 -22.19 29.56 1.25
C SER A 385 -22.76 30.57 0.25
N ASP A 386 -23.28 31.71 0.71
CA ASP A 386 -23.83 32.76 -0.16
C ASP A 386 -22.75 33.81 -0.49
N VAL A 387 -21.77 33.37 -1.26
CA VAL A 387 -20.63 34.21 -1.70
C VAL A 387 -21.12 35.47 -2.44
N PRO A 388 -22.11 35.42 -3.37
CA PRO A 388 -22.59 36.62 -4.05
C PRO A 388 -23.15 37.68 -3.09
N ALA A 389 -23.96 37.28 -2.11
CA ALA A 389 -24.50 38.24 -1.14
C ALA A 389 -23.39 38.82 -0.26
N TYR A 390 -22.46 37.97 0.20
CA TYR A 390 -21.29 38.40 0.97
C TYR A 390 -20.46 39.42 0.19
N THR A 391 -20.11 39.13 -1.06
CA THR A 391 -19.31 40.00 -1.94
C THR A 391 -19.97 41.36 -2.14
N ARG A 392 -21.28 41.40 -2.42
CA ARG A 392 -22.01 42.67 -2.57
C ARG A 392 -21.97 43.52 -1.31
N ARG A 393 -22.13 42.89 -0.13
CA ARG A 393 -22.12 43.60 1.14
C ARG A 393 -20.71 44.08 1.49
N TYR A 394 -19.71 43.23 1.29
CA TYR A 394 -18.31 43.58 1.45
C TYR A 394 -17.91 44.77 0.57
N ARG A 395 -18.25 44.75 -0.73
CA ARG A 395 -17.97 45.84 -1.68
C ARG A 395 -18.56 47.18 -1.23
N LEU A 396 -19.76 47.17 -0.67
CA LEU A 396 -20.39 48.40 -0.16
C LEU A 396 -19.57 49.01 0.99
N PHE A 397 -19.24 48.19 1.99
CA PHE A 397 -18.47 48.64 3.15
C PHE A 397 -17.05 49.05 2.78
N ALA A 398 -16.42 48.27 1.91
CA ALA A 398 -15.13 48.56 1.30
C ALA A 398 -15.07 49.94 0.64
N SER A 399 -16.06 50.23 -0.22
CA SER A 399 -16.12 51.49 -0.94
C SER A 399 -16.34 52.69 -0.01
N ASP A 400 -17.21 52.53 1.00
CA ASP A 400 -17.48 53.55 2.02
C ASP A 400 -16.20 53.83 2.84
N ALA A 401 -15.53 52.77 3.29
CA ALA A 401 -14.26 52.83 4.01
C ALA A 401 -13.16 53.54 3.19
N HIS A 402 -12.99 53.14 1.93
CA HIS A 402 -11.97 53.72 1.07
C HIS A 402 -12.19 55.21 0.83
N SER A 403 -13.44 55.61 0.53
CA SER A 403 -13.79 57.02 0.37
C SER A 403 -13.51 57.84 1.64
N ARG A 404 -13.78 57.28 2.82
CA ARG A 404 -13.50 57.97 4.09
C ARG A 404 -12.00 58.06 4.36
N LEU A 405 -11.24 57.01 4.08
CA LEU A 405 -9.80 56.98 4.23
C LEU A 405 -9.12 58.08 3.39
N GLU A 406 -9.51 58.23 2.12
CA GLU A 406 -9.00 59.29 1.24
C GLU A 406 -9.36 60.69 1.79
N TYR A 407 -10.63 60.89 2.16
CA TYR A 407 -11.10 62.15 2.71
C TYR A 407 -10.34 62.59 3.98
N ASP A 408 -10.20 61.70 4.96
CA ASP A 408 -9.51 62.02 6.21
C ASP A 408 -8.00 62.19 5.99
N ALA A 409 -7.39 61.42 5.08
CA ALA A 409 -6.00 61.60 4.70
C ALA A 409 -5.74 62.98 4.07
N GLU A 410 -6.59 63.41 3.12
CA GLU A 410 -6.50 64.74 2.51
C GLU A 410 -6.73 65.85 3.55
N ARG A 411 -7.77 65.71 4.39
CA ARG A 411 -8.09 66.66 5.46
C ARG A 411 -6.90 66.85 6.41
N LEU A 412 -6.27 65.76 6.83
CA LEU A 412 -5.08 65.81 7.69
C LEU A 412 -3.91 66.53 7.01
N GLN A 413 -3.71 66.33 5.70
CA GLN A 413 -2.70 67.08 4.95
C GLN A 413 -2.99 68.59 4.92
N TYR A 414 -4.24 69.01 4.75
CA TYR A 414 -4.62 70.43 4.79
C TYR A 414 -4.39 71.06 6.17
N ILE A 415 -4.71 70.35 7.25
CA ILE A 415 -4.44 70.77 8.63
C ILE A 415 -2.93 70.93 8.84
N LYS A 416 -2.13 69.93 8.46
CA LYS A 416 -0.67 69.95 8.59
C LYS A 416 -0.01 71.09 7.79
N LYS A 417 -0.58 71.48 6.64
CA LYS A 417 -0.11 72.61 5.82
C LYS A 417 -0.60 73.99 6.30
N GLY A 418 -1.46 74.06 7.32
CA GLY A 418 -1.92 75.30 7.94
C GLY A 418 -3.00 76.06 7.17
N TYR A 419 -3.67 75.41 6.21
CA TYR A 419 -4.72 76.04 5.38
C TYR A 419 -6.09 76.14 6.07
N LEU A 420 -6.26 75.50 7.24
CA LEU A 420 -7.51 75.41 8.01
C LEU A 420 -7.45 76.13 9.38
N LYS A 421 -6.62 77.18 9.51
CA LYS A 421 -6.56 78.00 10.73
C LYS A 421 -7.68 79.03 10.82
#